data_AF-A0A7Y7PMM0-F1
#
_entry.id   AF-A0A7Y7PMM0-F1
#
_cell.length_a   1.000
_cell.length_b   1.000
_cell.length_c   1.000
_cell.angle_alpha   90.00
_cell.angle_beta   90.00
_cell.angle_gamma   90.00
#
_symmetry.space_group_name_H-M   'P 1'
#
loop_
_entity.id
_entity.type
_entity.pdbx_description
1 polymer ?
#
loop_
_entity_poly.entity_id
_entity_poly.type
_entity_poly.pdbx_seq_one_letter_code
_entity_poly.pdbx_strand_id
1 'polypeptide(L)'
;MAEIKQKTGPLAFLVGAGLFVVFEVAAYYALKVATSGLGMADQLQPENTIVSNWVKTVVFLLLHLTLVVVAVLVLSNRLPRRLRGQLMGWFYLSLLVGFALLIPLFS
;
A
#
# COMPACT_ATOMS: atom_id res chain seq x y z
N MET A 1 21.37 26.47 -17.72
CA MET A 1 20.73 27.05 -16.51
C MET A 1 20.66 25.97 -15.45
N ALA A 2 21.39 26.12 -14.34
CA ALA A 2 21.31 25.17 -13.23
C ALA A 2 19.97 25.40 -12.51
N GLU A 3 19.00 24.51 -12.71
CA GLU A 3 17.81 24.46 -11.87
C GLU A 3 18.27 24.17 -10.44
N ILE A 4 18.18 25.18 -9.58
CA ILE A 4 18.37 25.02 -8.14
C ILE A 4 17.23 24.11 -7.67
N LYS A 5 17.54 22.82 -7.52
CA LYS A 5 16.67 21.81 -6.92
C LYS A 5 16.40 22.21 -5.46
N GLN A 6 15.41 23.08 -5.26
CA GLN A 6 14.95 23.51 -3.95
C GLN A 6 14.56 22.24 -3.17
N LYS A 7 15.39 21.84 -2.20
CA LYS A 7 15.18 20.63 -1.39
C LYS A 7 13.80 20.72 -0.74
N THR A 8 12.95 19.76 -1.02
CA THR A 8 11.73 19.51 -0.25
C THR A 8 12.10 19.52 1.23
N GLY A 9 11.53 20.44 2.00
CA GLY A 9 11.89 20.60 3.42
C GLY A 9 11.53 19.35 4.24
N PRO A 10 12.21 19.12 5.38
CA PRO A 10 11.98 17.94 6.23
C PRO A 10 10.52 17.82 6.70
N LEU A 11 9.82 18.94 6.90
CA LEU A 11 8.41 18.96 7.26
C LEU A 11 7.51 18.37 6.17
N ALA A 12 7.76 18.67 4.90
CA ALA A 12 6.97 18.12 3.79
C ALA A 12 7.18 16.62 3.64
N PHE A 13 8.39 16.13 3.94
CA PHE A 13 8.65 14.69 4.02
C PHE A 13 7.87 14.03 5.17
N LEU A 14 7.88 14.61 6.37
CA LEU A 14 7.17 14.09 7.53
C LEU A 14 5.65 14.05 7.33
N VAL A 15 5.08 15.12 6.73
CA VAL A 15 3.65 15.14 6.37
C VAL A 15 3.34 14.05 5.34
N GLY A 16 4.18 13.89 4.32
CA GLY A 16 4.04 12.82 3.34
C GLY A 16 4.10 11.42 3.99
N ALA A 17 5.02 11.20 4.92
CA ALA A 17 5.13 9.96 5.68
C ALA A 17 3.89 9.68 6.52
N GLY A 18 3.36 10.69 7.22
CA GLY A 18 2.13 10.57 8.00
C GLY A 18 0.93 10.21 7.13
N LEU A 19 0.77 10.89 5.99
CA LEU A 19 -0.30 10.60 5.03
C LEU A 19 -0.16 9.20 4.43
N PHE A 20 1.08 8.77 4.14
CA PHE A 20 1.36 7.43 3.66
C PHE A 20 0.91 6.36 4.67
N VAL A 21 1.28 6.52 5.95
CA VAL A 21 0.86 5.58 7.01
C VAL A 21 -0.67 5.54 7.14
N VAL A 22 -1.33 6.69 7.16
CA VAL A 22 -2.80 6.76 7.24
C VAL A 22 -3.43 6.05 6.04
N PHE A 23 -2.89 6.25 4.84
CA PHE A 23 -3.36 5.58 3.63
C PHE A 23 -3.22 4.06 3.73
N GLU A 24 -2.04 3.54 4.09
CA GLU A 24 -1.80 2.09 4.21
C GLU A 24 -2.68 1.44 5.27
N VAL A 25 -2.88 2.10 6.41
CA VAL A 25 -3.76 1.60 7.48
C VAL A 25 -5.21 1.55 7.00
N ALA A 26 -5.70 2.61 6.36
CA ALA A 26 -7.05 2.64 5.81
C ALA A 26 -7.25 1.60 4.71
N ALA A 27 -6.27 1.45 3.81
CA ALA A 27 -6.26 0.45 2.75
C ALA A 27 -6.30 -0.97 3.34
N TYR A 28 -5.46 -1.26 4.36
CA TYR A 28 -5.45 -2.56 5.02
C TYR A 28 -6.82 -2.93 5.59
N TYR A 29 -7.45 -2.06 6.38
CA TYR A 29 -8.75 -2.36 6.97
C TYR A 29 -9.85 -2.50 5.92
N ALA A 30 -9.86 -1.64 4.89
CA ALA A 30 -10.81 -1.75 3.78
C ALA A 30 -10.66 -3.09 3.04
N LEU A 31 -9.43 -3.50 2.74
CA LEU A 31 -9.14 -4.75 2.04
C LEU A 31 -9.36 -5.98 2.93
N LYS A 32 -9.07 -5.89 4.23
CA LYS A 32 -9.38 -6.95 5.21
C LYS A 32 -10.87 -7.26 5.22
N VAL A 33 -11.71 -6.22 5.20
CA VAL A 33 -13.17 -6.39 5.10
C VAL A 33 -13.56 -6.92 3.73
N ALA A 34 -13.02 -6.37 2.64
CA ALA A 34 -13.35 -6.83 1.28
C ALA A 34 -12.94 -8.30 1.01
N THR A 35 -11.91 -8.79 1.69
CA THR A 35 -11.39 -10.16 1.55
C THR A 35 -11.80 -11.08 2.71
N SER A 36 -12.72 -10.66 3.58
CA SER A 36 -13.10 -11.42 4.77
C SER A 36 -13.77 -12.76 4.45
N GLY A 37 -14.46 -12.86 3.30
CA GLY A 37 -15.08 -14.09 2.82
C GLY A 37 -14.12 -15.06 2.11
N LEU A 38 -12.83 -14.71 1.99
CA LEU A 38 -11.82 -15.52 1.31
C LEU A 38 -10.88 -16.17 2.32
N GLY A 39 -10.60 -17.45 2.11
CA GLY A 39 -9.68 -18.22 2.94
C GLY A 39 -10.08 -18.28 4.40
N MET A 40 -9.14 -18.68 5.25
CA MET A 40 -9.29 -18.61 6.70
C MET A 40 -8.34 -17.56 7.28
N ALA A 41 -8.59 -17.14 8.52
CA ALA A 41 -7.74 -16.16 9.20
C ALA A 41 -6.45 -16.82 9.72
N ASP A 42 -6.56 -18.02 10.29
CA ASP A 42 -5.41 -18.72 10.86
C ASP A 42 -4.66 -19.52 9.78
N GLN A 43 -3.32 -19.46 9.77
CA GLN A 43 -2.49 -20.29 8.91
C GLN A 43 -2.14 -21.65 9.53
N LEU A 44 -2.26 -21.81 10.86
CA LEU A 44 -1.92 -23.03 11.58
C LEU A 44 -3.15 -23.92 11.77
N GLN A 45 -3.73 -24.37 10.66
CA GLN A 45 -4.95 -25.19 10.65
C GLN A 45 -4.67 -26.67 10.44
N PRO A 46 -5.49 -27.56 11.02
CA PRO A 46 -5.44 -28.99 10.74
C PRO A 46 -6.02 -29.33 9.35
N GLU A 47 -6.90 -28.50 8.79
CA GLU A 47 -7.44 -28.63 7.43
C GLU A 47 -6.54 -28.04 6.32
N ASN A 48 -6.56 -28.66 5.14
CA ASN A 48 -5.81 -28.18 3.98
C ASN A 48 -6.49 -26.97 3.32
N THR A 49 -6.13 -25.77 3.76
CA THR A 49 -6.63 -24.47 3.23
C THR A 49 -5.61 -23.74 2.37
N ILE A 50 -4.57 -24.45 1.90
CA ILE A 50 -3.46 -23.87 1.13
C ILE A 50 -3.99 -23.08 -0.07
N VAL A 51 -4.84 -23.69 -0.92
CA VAL A 51 -5.34 -23.05 -2.14
C VAL A 51 -6.20 -21.83 -1.83
N SER A 52 -7.12 -21.90 -0.87
CA SER A 52 -8.00 -20.78 -0.52
C SER A 52 -7.23 -19.61 0.10
N ASN A 53 -6.21 -19.89 0.91
CA ASN A 53 -5.33 -18.86 1.48
C ASN A 53 -4.42 -18.23 0.41
N TRP A 54 -3.93 -19.01 -0.57
CA TRP A 54 -3.23 -18.46 -1.73
C TRP A 54 -4.13 -17.55 -2.56
N VAL A 55 -5.39 -17.94 -2.81
CA VAL A 55 -6.36 -17.08 -3.50
C VAL A 55 -6.58 -15.79 -2.72
N LYS A 56 -6.79 -15.85 -1.41
CA LYS A 56 -6.92 -14.66 -0.56
C LYS A 56 -5.69 -13.75 -0.67
N THR A 57 -4.50 -14.32 -0.63
CA THR A 57 -3.22 -13.60 -0.73
C THR A 57 -3.10 -12.87 -2.06
N VAL A 58 -3.34 -13.57 -3.17
CA VAL A 58 -3.25 -12.98 -4.51
C VAL A 58 -4.30 -11.89 -4.70
N VAL A 59 -5.55 -12.12 -4.29
CA VAL A 59 -6.61 -11.12 -4.38
C VAL A 59 -6.28 -9.88 -3.54
N PHE A 60 -5.79 -10.07 -2.31
CA PHE A 60 -5.39 -8.98 -1.43
C PHE A 60 -4.29 -8.13 -2.06
N LEU A 61 -3.21 -8.75 -2.56
CA LEU A 61 -2.10 -8.04 -3.18
C LEU A 61 -2.51 -7.32 -4.47
N LEU A 62 -3.37 -7.92 -5.30
CA LEU A 62 -3.87 -7.28 -6.52
C LEU A 62 -4.76 -6.08 -6.22
N LEU A 63 -5.63 -6.18 -5.21
CA LEU A 63 -6.48 -5.07 -4.79
C LEU A 63 -5.67 -3.94 -4.15
N HIS A 64 -4.66 -4.28 -3.34
CA HIS A 64 -3.72 -3.31 -2.78
C HIS A 64 -2.96 -2.58 -3.89
N LEU A 65 -2.36 -3.31 -4.83
CA LEU A 65 -1.70 -2.71 -5.99
C LEU A 65 -2.64 -1.80 -6.77
N THR A 66 -3.89 -2.22 -6.99
CA THR A 66 -4.90 -1.42 -7.68
C THR A 66 -5.18 -0.11 -6.93
N LEU A 67 -5.40 -0.17 -5.62
CA LEU A 67 -5.60 1.03 -4.78
C LEU A 67 -4.41 1.98 -4.86
N VAL A 68 -3.20 1.44 -4.78
CA VAL A 68 -1.95 2.21 -4.85
C VAL A 68 -1.79 2.87 -6.21
N VAL A 69 -2.02 2.15 -7.31
CA VAL A 69 -1.97 2.70 -8.67
C VAL A 69 -3.00 3.81 -8.85
N VAL A 70 -4.25 3.61 -8.41
CA VAL A 70 -5.29 4.64 -8.46
C VAL A 70 -4.88 5.87 -7.66
N ALA A 71 -4.36 5.68 -6.43
CA ALA A 71 -3.86 6.78 -5.61
C ALA A 71 -2.73 7.54 -6.30
N VAL A 72 -1.77 6.82 -6.92
CA VAL A 72 -0.68 7.41 -7.68
C VAL A 72 -1.19 8.20 -8.88
N LEU A 73 -2.16 7.70 -9.64
CA LEU A 73 -2.73 8.40 -10.79
C LEU A 73 -3.46 9.68 -10.37
N VAL A 74 -4.29 9.59 -9.31
CA VAL A 74 -5.01 10.75 -8.76
C VAL A 74 -4.04 11.81 -8.23
N LEU A 75 -3.02 11.40 -7.47
CA LEU A 75 -2.01 12.30 -6.92
C LEU A 75 -1.11 12.89 -8.01
N SER A 76 -0.75 12.12 -9.03
CA SER A 76 0.05 12.60 -10.17
C SER A 76 -0.65 13.72 -10.93
N ASN A 77 -1.98 13.65 -11.03
CA ASN A 77 -2.80 14.68 -11.66
C ASN A 77 -2.98 15.93 -10.78
N ARG A 78 -2.88 15.81 -9.46
CA ARG A 78 -3.11 16.91 -8.51
C ARG A 78 -1.83 17.56 -7.98
N LEU A 79 -0.70 16.87 -7.97
CA LEU A 79 0.53 17.35 -7.35
C LEU A 79 1.37 18.22 -8.31
N PRO A 80 1.98 19.30 -7.80
CA PRO A 80 2.97 20.09 -8.52
C PRO A 80 4.14 19.21 -8.96
N ARG A 81 4.71 19.51 -10.14
CA ARG A 81 5.78 18.74 -10.80
C ARG A 81 6.99 18.44 -9.90
N ARG A 82 7.22 19.29 -8.89
CA ARG A 82 8.30 19.19 -7.89
C ARG A 82 8.16 18.00 -6.93
N LEU A 83 6.94 17.66 -6.52
CA LEU A 83 6.67 16.58 -5.55
C LEU A 83 6.48 15.20 -6.22
N ARG A 84 6.26 15.19 -7.55
CA ARG A 84 6.05 13.96 -8.32
C ARG A 84 7.24 13.00 -8.24
N GLY A 85 8.47 13.52 -8.11
CA GLY A 85 9.67 12.68 -7.97
C GLY A 85 9.71 11.86 -6.68
N GLN A 86 9.03 12.32 -5.61
CA GLN A 86 8.95 11.57 -4.35
C GLN A 86 7.89 10.48 -4.39
N LEU A 87 6.89 10.62 -5.27
CA LEU A 87 5.74 9.72 -5.36
C LEU A 87 6.14 8.28 -5.71
N MET A 88 7.13 8.11 -6.59
CA MET A 88 7.64 6.77 -6.93
C MET A 88 8.34 6.09 -5.75
N GLY A 89 9.02 6.83 -4.89
CA GLY A 89 9.60 6.27 -3.66
C GLY A 89 8.52 5.70 -2.73
N TRP A 90 7.43 6.45 -2.54
CA TRP A 90 6.29 5.99 -1.75
C TRP A 90 5.56 4.81 -2.40
N PHE A 91 5.47 4.77 -3.73
CA PHE A 91 4.92 3.63 -4.46
C PHE A 91 5.71 2.35 -4.18
N TYR A 92 7.04 2.38 -4.32
CA TYR A 92 7.86 1.20 -4.04
C TYR A 92 7.80 0.77 -2.57
N LEU A 93 7.77 1.74 -1.65
CA LEU A 93 7.58 1.46 -0.23
C LEU A 93 6.23 0.79 0.04
N SER A 94 5.16 1.26 -0.63
CA SER A 94 3.83 0.66 -0.57
C SER A 94 3.83 -0.80 -1.00
N LEU A 95 4.55 -1.14 -2.07
CA LEU A 95 4.68 -2.54 -2.52
C LEU A 95 5.27 -3.44 -1.42
N LEU A 96 6.33 -2.98 -0.74
CA LEU A 96 6.94 -3.72 0.37
C LEU A 96 5.97 -3.83 1.55
N VAL A 97 5.23 -2.76 1.86
CA VAL A 97 4.20 -2.76 2.89
C VAL A 97 3.08 -3.75 2.56
N GLY A 98 2.66 -3.85 1.29
CA GLY A 98 1.65 -4.82 0.85
C GLY A 98 1.99 -6.27 1.23
N PHE A 99 3.26 -6.66 1.09
CA PHE A 99 3.74 -7.97 1.57
C PHE A 99 3.81 -8.05 3.10
N ALA A 100 4.26 -7.00 3.77
CA ALA A 100 4.31 -6.97 5.24
C ALA A 100 2.90 -7.06 5.86
N LEU A 101 1.89 -6.49 5.22
CA LEU A 101 0.48 -6.54 5.64
C LEU A 101 -0.12 -7.95 5.56
N LEU A 102 0.51 -8.89 4.87
CA LEU A 102 0.08 -10.29 4.90
C LEU A 102 0.28 -10.92 6.28
N ILE A 103 1.29 -10.49 7.05
CA ILE A 103 1.54 -10.99 8.40
C ILE A 103 0.31 -10.77 9.31
N PRO A 104 -0.18 -9.52 9.50
CA PRO A 104 -1.37 -9.29 10.30
C PRO A 104 -2.68 -9.73 9.61
N LEU A 105 -2.66 -10.08 8.31
CA LEU A 105 -3.83 -10.61 7.62
C LEU A 105 -4.11 -12.07 7.99
N PHE A 106 -3.05 -12.81 8.31
CA PHE A 106 -3.06 -14.25 8.60
C PHE A 106 -2.67 -14.60 10.04
N SER A 107 -2.59 -13.58 10.91
CA SER A 107 -2.34 -13.71 12.35
C SER A 107 -3.62 -13.78 13.16
#